data_AF-A0A966F3C7-F1
#
_entry.id   AF-A0A966F3C7-F1
#
_cell.length_a   1.000
_cell.length_b   1.000
_cell.length_c   1.000
_cell.angle_alpha   90.00
_cell.angle_beta   90.00
_cell.angle_gamma   90.00
#
_symmetry.space_group_name_H-M   'P 1'
#
loop_
_entity.id
_entity.type
_entity.pdbx_description
1 polymer ?
#
loop_
_entity_poly.entity_id
_entity_poly.type
_entity_poly.pdbx_seq_one_letter_code
_entity_poly.pdbx_strand_id
1 'polypeptide(L)'
;MVQVSRQLVVHAVLLSVAVAALTVSTVAGAQSVRTEIVGISGELLGNVQASLALKQAEQLEQISIWRLRQMSLDARDEVQRALQPFGYYTANVNVRLIEPARPDAPWLARVEVAPGEPVRVQQLQLDLSVLPDEIDVFADWLAAWPLPEGAVLRHPPYTEALAELQGLAERHGFFEATFAQRVVEVDPVRGEAAIKVDYRSGPRYRIGMIDFGEAGFNEDLMQALTTLESEQPYL
;
A
#
# COMPACT_ATOMS: atom_id res chain seq x y z
N MET A 1 -38.23 1.08 -77.16
CA MET A 1 -36.93 0.88 -76.49
C MET A 1 -36.66 2.05 -75.53
N VAL A 2 -37.52 2.28 -74.54
CA VAL A 2 -37.37 3.35 -73.51
C VAL A 2 -38.19 2.91 -72.28
N GLN A 3 -37.70 1.97 -71.47
CA GLN A 3 -38.35 1.67 -70.19
C GLN A 3 -37.44 1.06 -69.10
N VAL A 4 -36.14 0.91 -69.36
CA VAL A 4 -35.20 0.28 -68.41
C VAL A 4 -34.47 1.33 -67.55
N SER A 5 -34.48 2.61 -67.94
CA SER A 5 -33.63 3.64 -67.34
C SER A 5 -34.13 4.24 -66.01
N ARG A 6 -35.35 3.90 -65.57
CA ARG A 6 -35.99 4.56 -64.40
C ARG A 6 -35.86 3.77 -63.08
N GLN A 7 -35.61 2.46 -63.13
CA GLN A 7 -35.43 1.64 -61.92
C GLN A 7 -34.00 1.68 -61.37
N LEU A 8 -32.99 1.93 -62.21
CA LEU A 8 -31.58 2.02 -61.78
C LEU A 8 -31.28 3.30 -60.98
N VAL A 9 -31.96 4.41 -61.29
CA VAL A 9 -31.76 5.69 -60.58
C VAL A 9 -32.34 5.65 -59.16
N VAL A 10 -33.48 4.97 -58.95
CA VAL A 10 -34.11 4.89 -57.62
C VAL A 10 -33.28 4.01 -56.66
N HIS A 11 -32.68 2.92 -57.15
CA HIS A 11 -31.78 2.09 -56.33
C HIS A 11 -30.45 2.77 -56.04
N ALA A 12 -29.92 3.56 -56.97
CA ALA A 12 -28.68 4.34 -56.76
C ALA A 12 -28.85 5.46 -55.71
N VAL A 13 -30.05 6.08 -55.65
CA VAL A 13 -30.37 7.12 -54.64
C VAL A 13 -30.68 6.51 -53.26
N LEU A 14 -31.29 5.32 -53.20
CA LEU A 14 -31.52 4.61 -51.93
C LEU A 14 -30.23 4.03 -51.33
N LEU A 15 -29.28 3.59 -52.16
CA LEU A 15 -27.98 3.09 -51.67
C LEU A 15 -27.08 4.23 -51.15
N SER A 16 -27.21 5.44 -51.69
CA SER A 16 -26.42 6.60 -51.26
C SER A 16 -26.93 7.21 -49.94
N VAL A 17 -28.22 7.08 -49.62
CA VAL A 17 -28.76 7.46 -48.30
C VAL A 17 -28.42 6.41 -47.23
N ALA A 18 -28.35 5.12 -47.58
CA ALA A 18 -27.99 4.07 -46.64
C ALA A 18 -26.49 4.06 -46.26
N VAL A 19 -25.60 4.46 -47.17
CA VAL A 19 -24.15 4.58 -46.89
C VAL A 19 -23.81 5.87 -46.13
N ALA A 20 -24.60 6.94 -46.28
CA ALA A 20 -24.43 8.18 -45.51
C ALA A 20 -24.88 8.06 -44.04
N ALA A 21 -25.63 7.01 -43.68
CA ALA A 21 -26.10 6.78 -42.32
C ALA A 21 -25.13 5.92 -41.47
N LEU A 22 -24.07 5.35 -42.04
CA LEU A 22 -23.12 4.48 -41.33
C LEU A 22 -21.82 5.15 -40.87
N THR A 23 -21.66 6.45 -41.09
CA THR A 23 -20.46 7.21 -40.64
C THR A 23 -20.76 8.23 -39.56
N VAL A 24 -21.79 7.98 -38.74
CA VAL A 24 -21.79 8.54 -37.37
C VAL A 24 -20.92 7.60 -36.54
N SER A 25 -19.61 7.61 -36.80
CA SER A 25 -18.65 7.20 -35.80
C SER A 25 -18.87 8.14 -34.64
N THR A 26 -19.62 7.69 -33.63
CA THR A 26 -19.62 8.35 -32.33
C THR A 26 -18.16 8.31 -31.89
N VAL A 27 -17.47 9.43 -32.10
CA VAL A 27 -16.21 9.68 -31.42
C VAL A 27 -16.62 9.68 -29.95
N ALA A 28 -16.52 8.53 -29.30
CA ALA A 28 -16.56 8.43 -27.86
C ALA A 28 -15.38 9.30 -27.43
N GLY A 29 -15.66 10.57 -27.13
CA GLY A 29 -14.66 11.61 -27.02
C GLY A 29 -13.58 11.13 -26.07
N ALA A 30 -12.35 11.07 -26.55
CA ALA A 30 -11.19 10.95 -25.71
C ALA A 30 -11.25 12.04 -24.64
N GLN A 31 -11.45 11.66 -23.38
CA GLN A 31 -11.51 12.61 -22.26
C GLN A 31 -10.24 12.46 -21.43
N SER A 32 -9.85 13.51 -20.74
CA SER A 32 -8.90 13.45 -19.62
C SER A 32 -9.63 13.78 -18.32
N VAL A 33 -9.00 13.52 -17.18
CA VAL A 33 -9.57 13.80 -15.86
C VAL A 33 -8.56 14.54 -15.00
N ARG A 34 -9.07 15.40 -14.13
CA ARG A 34 -8.35 15.99 -13.00
C ARG A 34 -9.08 15.62 -11.73
N THR A 35 -8.33 15.24 -10.70
CA THR A 35 -8.85 14.83 -9.41
C THR A 35 -8.49 15.85 -8.34
N GLU A 36 -9.51 16.35 -7.66
CA GLU A 36 -9.40 17.27 -6.53
C GLU A 36 -9.82 16.53 -5.25
N ILE A 37 -8.88 16.36 -4.32
CA ILE A 37 -9.12 15.72 -3.02
C ILE A 37 -9.15 16.83 -1.96
N VAL A 38 -10.22 16.87 -1.16
CA VAL A 38 -10.45 17.91 -0.15
C VAL A 38 -10.80 17.27 1.20
N GLY A 39 -10.39 17.91 2.29
CA GLY A 39 -10.71 17.49 3.66
C GLY A 39 -9.63 16.65 4.36
N ILE A 40 -8.54 16.34 3.67
CA ILE A 40 -7.34 15.68 4.21
C ILE A 40 -6.06 16.35 3.72
N SER A 41 -4.97 16.20 4.48
CA SER A 41 -3.66 16.79 4.20
C SER A 41 -2.51 15.89 4.66
N GLY A 42 -1.27 16.25 4.33
CA GLY A 42 -0.08 15.53 4.80
C GLY A 42 -0.04 14.08 4.31
N GLU A 43 0.36 13.17 5.20
CA GLU A 43 0.50 11.73 4.91
C GLU A 43 -0.80 11.08 4.42
N LEU A 44 -1.96 11.50 4.97
CA LEU A 44 -3.27 10.99 4.54
C LEU A 44 -3.52 11.31 3.07
N LEU A 45 -3.30 12.57 2.69
CA LEU A 45 -3.47 13.00 1.31
C LEU A 45 -2.49 12.29 0.38
N GLY A 46 -1.22 12.16 0.79
CA GLY A 46 -0.20 11.46 0.02
C GLY A 46 -0.58 9.99 -0.24
N ASN A 47 -1.05 9.27 0.78
CA ASN A 47 -1.43 7.87 0.64
C ASN A 47 -2.68 7.68 -0.22
N VAL A 48 -3.68 8.55 -0.06
CA VAL A 48 -4.87 8.55 -0.93
C VAL A 48 -4.49 8.85 -2.38
N GLN A 49 -3.63 9.83 -2.63
CA GLN A 49 -3.17 10.15 -3.98
C GLN A 49 -2.42 8.99 -4.65
N ALA A 50 -1.56 8.29 -3.89
CA ALA A 50 -0.84 7.12 -4.39
C ALA A 50 -1.78 5.95 -4.73
N SER A 51 -2.85 5.78 -3.95
CA SER A 51 -3.74 4.61 -4.05
C SER A 51 -4.91 4.80 -5.02
N LEU A 52 -5.37 6.03 -5.23
CA LEU A 52 -6.61 6.34 -5.94
C LEU A 52 -6.45 6.20 -7.47
N ALA A 53 -7.25 5.33 -8.08
CA ALA A 53 -7.22 5.09 -9.53
C ALA A 53 -7.58 6.34 -10.35
N LEU A 54 -8.50 7.19 -9.85
CA LEU A 54 -8.81 8.49 -10.46
C LEU A 54 -7.60 9.42 -10.50
N LYS A 55 -6.70 9.33 -9.51
CA LYS A 55 -5.48 10.14 -9.48
C LYS A 55 -4.45 9.63 -10.49
N GLN A 56 -4.32 8.31 -10.61
CA GLN A 56 -3.45 7.68 -11.61
C GLN A 56 -3.95 7.96 -13.03
N ALA A 57 -5.28 8.02 -13.23
CA ALA A 57 -5.89 8.33 -14.52
C ALA A 57 -5.59 9.75 -15.05
N GLU A 58 -5.10 10.67 -14.22
CA GLU A 58 -4.62 11.99 -14.68
C GLU A 58 -3.41 11.89 -15.62
N GLN A 59 -2.65 10.80 -15.55
CA GLN A 59 -1.49 10.55 -16.41
C GLN A 59 -1.88 10.01 -17.79
N LEU A 60 -3.14 9.59 -17.96
CA LEU A 60 -3.63 9.06 -19.23
C LEU A 60 -4.06 10.21 -20.13
N GLU A 61 -3.57 10.21 -21.37
CA GLU A 61 -4.00 11.18 -22.39
C GLU A 61 -5.50 11.07 -22.68
N GLN A 62 -6.04 9.85 -22.62
CA GLN A 62 -7.41 9.54 -22.96
C GLN A 62 -7.99 8.45 -22.04
N ILE A 63 -9.22 8.66 -21.56
CA ILE A 63 -9.99 7.71 -20.79
C ILE A 63 -11.46 7.74 -21.22
N SER A 64 -12.11 6.58 -21.24
CA SER A 64 -13.53 6.48 -21.58
C SER A 64 -14.40 6.94 -20.42
N ILE A 65 -15.53 7.57 -20.73
CA ILE A 65 -16.51 8.04 -19.73
C ILE A 65 -17.02 6.88 -18.86
N TRP A 66 -17.26 5.70 -19.46
CA TRP A 66 -17.64 4.49 -18.71
C TRP A 66 -16.60 4.14 -17.65
N ARG A 67 -15.30 4.19 -17.99
CA ARG A 67 -14.23 3.85 -17.04
C ARG A 67 -14.10 4.90 -15.94
N LEU A 68 -14.25 6.19 -16.27
CA LEU A 68 -14.30 7.26 -15.26
C LEU A 68 -15.45 7.08 -14.27
N ARG A 69 -16.65 6.72 -14.76
CA ARG A 69 -17.79 6.45 -13.89
C ARG A 69 -17.52 5.25 -12.98
N GLN A 70 -16.91 4.19 -13.51
CA GLN A 70 -16.56 3.02 -12.70
C GLN A 70 -15.54 3.37 -11.62
N MET A 71 -14.45 4.06 -11.99
CA MET A 71 -13.47 4.55 -11.02
C MET A 71 -14.09 5.46 -9.96
N SER A 72 -15.09 6.28 -10.32
CA SER A 72 -15.83 7.11 -9.37
C SER A 72 -16.68 6.31 -8.38
N LEU A 73 -17.17 5.12 -8.77
CA LEU A 73 -17.89 4.22 -7.86
C LEU A 73 -16.93 3.52 -6.89
N ASP A 74 -15.76 3.10 -7.40
CA ASP A 74 -14.74 2.38 -6.63
C ASP A 74 -13.93 3.31 -5.70
N ALA A 75 -13.86 4.61 -6.03
CA ALA A 75 -13.05 5.61 -5.34
C ALA A 75 -13.36 5.72 -3.84
N ARG A 76 -14.60 5.50 -3.41
CA ARG A 76 -14.95 5.49 -1.98
C ARG A 76 -14.14 4.44 -1.22
N ASP A 77 -14.15 3.20 -1.72
CA ASP A 77 -13.52 2.07 -1.06
C ASP A 77 -11.99 2.15 -1.14
N GLU A 78 -11.45 2.72 -2.23
CA GLU A 78 -10.02 3.03 -2.36
C GLU A 78 -9.56 4.06 -1.33
N VAL A 79 -10.29 5.17 -1.19
CA VAL A 79 -9.97 6.21 -0.20
C VAL A 79 -10.08 5.65 1.22
N GLN A 80 -11.16 4.92 1.54
CA GLN A 80 -11.31 4.32 2.87
C GLN A 80 -10.15 3.38 3.20
N ARG A 81 -9.78 2.47 2.29
CA ARG A 81 -8.62 1.58 2.47
C ARG A 81 -7.30 2.35 2.63
N ALA A 82 -7.11 3.42 1.87
CA ALA A 82 -5.91 4.26 1.97
C ALA A 82 -5.81 5.02 3.31
N LEU A 83 -6.90 5.19 4.05
CA LEU A 83 -6.87 5.86 5.35
C LEU A 83 -6.71 4.89 6.54
N GLN A 84 -6.99 3.61 6.35
CA GLN A 84 -6.87 2.57 7.39
C GLN A 84 -5.47 2.49 8.04
N PRO A 85 -4.34 2.59 7.31
CA PRO A 85 -3.00 2.57 7.93
C PRO A 85 -2.76 3.68 8.95
N PHE A 86 -3.59 4.73 8.94
CA PHE A 86 -3.51 5.87 9.83
C PHE A 86 -4.60 5.88 10.91
N GLY A 87 -5.35 4.78 11.03
CA GLY A 87 -6.36 4.58 12.05
C GLY A 87 -7.78 4.99 11.67
N TYR A 88 -8.02 5.49 10.46
CA TYR A 88 -9.35 5.95 10.05
C TYR A 88 -10.10 4.86 9.27
N TYR A 89 -10.97 4.12 9.95
CA TYR A 89 -11.72 2.99 9.39
C TYR A 89 -13.14 3.34 8.97
N THR A 90 -13.67 4.47 9.45
CA THR A 90 -15.07 4.89 9.27
C THR A 90 -15.18 6.22 8.49
N ALA A 91 -14.15 6.54 7.70
CA ALA A 91 -14.10 7.78 6.93
C ALA A 91 -15.30 7.91 5.97
N ASN A 92 -15.93 9.09 5.98
CA ASN A 92 -17.00 9.42 5.05
C ASN A 92 -16.41 10.03 3.78
N VAL A 93 -16.75 9.43 2.63
CA VAL A 93 -16.21 9.81 1.31
C VAL A 93 -17.34 10.07 0.33
N ASN A 94 -17.35 11.28 -0.22
CA ASN A 94 -18.26 11.70 -1.27
C ASN A 94 -17.46 11.96 -2.55
N VAL A 95 -17.85 11.30 -3.64
CA VAL A 95 -17.18 11.40 -4.93
C VAL A 95 -18.17 11.95 -5.94
N ARG A 96 -17.80 13.03 -6.62
CA ARG A 96 -18.60 13.63 -7.69
C ARG A 96 -17.76 13.77 -8.93
N LEU A 97 -18.30 13.26 -10.03
CA LEU A 97 -17.72 13.42 -11.36
C LEU A 97 -18.46 14.56 -12.08
N ILE A 98 -17.73 15.64 -12.37
CA ILE A 98 -18.26 16.88 -12.95
C ILE A 98 -17.82 16.95 -14.42
N GLU A 99 -18.80 17.04 -15.30
CA GLU A 99 -18.57 17.16 -16.75
C GLU A 99 -17.95 18.52 -17.09
N PRO A 100 -16.96 18.58 -17.99
CA PRO A 100 -16.35 19.83 -18.37
C PRO A 100 -17.34 20.74 -19.11
N ALA A 101 -17.29 22.04 -18.83
CA ALA A 101 -18.11 23.03 -19.52
C ALA A 101 -17.71 23.25 -20.99
N ARG A 102 -16.51 22.81 -21.39
CA ARG A 102 -15.99 22.87 -22.75
C ARG A 102 -15.45 21.50 -23.17
N PRO A 103 -15.60 21.07 -24.43
CA PRO A 103 -15.16 19.75 -24.88
C PRO A 103 -13.64 19.49 -24.75
N ASP A 104 -12.83 20.55 -24.68
CA ASP A 104 -11.37 20.49 -24.56
C ASP A 104 -10.87 20.46 -23.11
N ALA A 105 -11.75 20.64 -22.13
CA ALA A 105 -11.38 20.63 -20.71
C ALA A 105 -11.52 19.22 -20.10
N PRO A 106 -10.69 18.86 -19.11
CA PRO A 106 -10.80 17.57 -18.43
C PRO A 106 -12.05 17.50 -17.56
N TRP A 107 -12.54 16.28 -17.35
CA TRP A 107 -13.50 16.00 -16.28
C TRP A 107 -12.90 16.33 -14.92
N LEU A 108 -13.72 16.79 -13.99
CA LEU A 108 -13.30 17.02 -12.60
C LEU A 108 -13.90 15.94 -11.69
N ALA A 109 -13.04 15.10 -11.13
CA ALA A 109 -13.39 14.20 -10.05
C ALA A 109 -13.13 14.89 -8.71
N ARG A 110 -14.19 15.35 -8.04
CA ARG A 110 -14.11 15.93 -6.70
C ARG A 110 -14.33 14.85 -5.66
N VAL A 111 -13.33 14.62 -4.82
CA VAL A 111 -13.31 13.64 -3.74
C VAL A 111 -13.26 14.38 -2.41
N GLU A 112 -14.40 14.47 -1.74
CA GLU A 112 -14.55 15.09 -0.42
C GLU A 112 -14.42 14.01 0.65
N VAL A 113 -13.46 14.18 1.56
CA VAL A 113 -13.10 13.20 2.57
C VAL A 113 -13.25 13.80 3.96
N ALA A 114 -14.01 13.15 4.83
CA ALA A 114 -14.04 13.42 6.26
C ALA A 114 -13.53 12.17 7.00
N PRO A 115 -12.29 12.18 7.53
CA PRO A 115 -11.67 11.01 8.15
C PRO A 115 -12.45 10.46 9.36
N GLY A 116 -13.10 11.34 10.12
CA GLY A 116 -13.76 10.98 11.38
C GLY A 116 -12.77 10.81 12.53
N GLU A 117 -13.21 10.10 13.58
CA GLU A 117 -12.36 9.76 14.72
C GLU A 117 -11.46 8.57 14.38
N PRO A 118 -10.17 8.60 14.76
CA PRO A 118 -9.28 7.47 14.56
C PRO A 118 -9.51 6.38 15.60
N VAL A 119 -9.27 5.13 15.19
CA VAL A 119 -9.18 3.97 16.06
C VAL A 119 -7.97 4.13 17.00
N ARG A 120 -8.16 3.77 18.27
CA ARG A 120 -7.11 3.81 19.30
C ARG A 120 -6.78 2.42 19.82
N VAL A 121 -5.53 2.22 20.18
CA VAL A 121 -5.06 0.98 20.82
C VAL A 121 -5.68 0.90 22.21
N GLN A 122 -6.57 -0.05 22.44
CA GLN A 122 -7.25 -0.27 23.70
C GLN A 122 -6.59 -1.38 24.53
N GLN A 123 -5.93 -2.33 23.87
CA GLN A 123 -5.20 -3.42 24.51
C GLN A 123 -3.87 -3.64 23.79
N LEU A 124 -2.79 -3.73 24.58
CA LEU A 124 -1.46 -4.07 24.09
C LEU A 124 -0.92 -5.31 24.81
N GLN A 125 -0.58 -6.34 24.04
CA GLN A 125 0.11 -7.53 24.52
C GLN A 125 1.39 -7.74 23.70
N LEU A 126 2.54 -7.51 24.35
CA LEU A 126 3.87 -7.72 23.77
C LEU A 126 4.59 -8.80 24.59
N ASP A 127 4.56 -10.02 24.09
CA ASP A 127 5.22 -11.17 24.72
C ASP A 127 6.51 -11.48 23.96
N LEU A 128 7.65 -11.24 24.62
CA LEU A 128 8.98 -11.54 24.09
C LEU A 128 9.56 -12.73 24.85
N SER A 129 9.55 -13.89 24.19
CA SER A 129 10.18 -15.12 24.69
C SER A 129 11.68 -15.08 24.36
N VAL A 130 12.45 -14.48 25.26
CA VAL A 130 13.91 -14.36 25.21
C VAL A 130 14.52 -15.03 26.45
N LEU A 131 15.73 -15.58 26.32
CA LEU A 131 16.46 -16.10 27.47
C LEU A 131 16.74 -14.96 28.48
N PRO A 132 16.63 -15.21 29.80
CA PRO A 132 16.76 -14.15 30.81
C PRO A 132 18.08 -13.37 30.77
N ASP A 133 19.16 -14.01 30.35
CA ASP A 133 20.50 -13.42 30.22
C ASP A 133 20.72 -12.60 28.93
N GLU A 134 19.78 -12.65 27.99
CA GLU A 134 19.84 -11.94 26.71
C GLU A 134 18.77 -10.84 26.58
N ILE A 135 17.94 -10.64 27.61
CA ILE A 135 16.82 -9.67 27.56
C ILE A 135 17.30 -8.22 27.37
N ASP A 136 18.49 -7.89 27.86
CA ASP A 136 19.08 -6.55 27.75
C ASP A 136 19.30 -6.14 26.30
N VAL A 137 19.50 -7.10 25.38
CA VAL A 137 19.59 -6.82 23.94
C VAL A 137 18.30 -6.18 23.39
N PHE A 138 17.15 -6.54 23.96
CA PHE A 138 15.82 -6.14 23.50
C PHE A 138 15.18 -5.03 24.35
N ALA A 139 15.82 -4.61 25.44
CA ALA A 139 15.26 -3.67 26.40
C ALA A 139 14.97 -2.29 25.78
N ASP A 140 15.89 -1.77 24.96
CA ASP A 140 15.72 -0.47 24.30
C ASP A 140 14.57 -0.50 23.29
N TRP A 141 14.40 -1.61 22.56
CA TRP A 141 13.29 -1.80 21.64
C TRP A 141 11.94 -1.83 22.37
N LEU A 142 11.86 -2.55 23.49
CA LEU A 142 10.66 -2.59 24.33
C LEU A 142 10.29 -1.20 24.86
N ALA A 143 11.29 -0.43 25.31
CA ALA A 143 11.10 0.93 25.80
C ALA A 143 10.68 1.91 24.70
N ALA A 144 11.12 1.68 23.45
CA ALA A 144 10.83 2.52 22.29
C ALA A 144 9.52 2.15 21.57
N TRP A 145 8.73 1.18 22.07
CA TRP A 145 7.52 0.72 21.40
C TRP A 145 6.56 1.89 21.06
N PRO A 146 6.18 2.07 19.78
CA PRO A 146 5.53 3.31 19.32
C PRO A 146 4.02 3.37 19.57
N LEU A 147 3.39 2.28 19.99
CA LEU A 147 1.93 2.16 20.09
C LEU A 147 1.47 1.70 21.48
N PRO A 148 1.70 2.50 22.53
CA PRO A 148 1.15 2.22 23.85
C PRO A 148 -0.39 2.29 23.84
N GLU A 149 -1.02 1.76 24.88
CA GLU A 149 -2.47 1.90 25.06
C GLU A 149 -2.90 3.38 25.08
N GLY A 150 -4.01 3.68 24.43
CA GLY A 150 -4.54 5.03 24.18
C GLY A 150 -4.01 5.73 22.93
N ALA A 151 -2.89 5.25 22.36
CA ALA A 151 -2.33 5.81 21.13
C ALA A 151 -3.28 5.60 19.93
N VAL A 152 -3.23 6.53 18.97
CA VAL A 152 -3.90 6.33 17.67
C VAL A 152 -3.23 5.17 16.95
N LEU A 153 -4.02 4.22 16.45
CA LEU A 153 -3.50 3.11 15.68
C LEU A 153 -2.84 3.64 14.40
N ARG A 154 -1.53 3.38 14.25
CA ARG A 154 -0.79 3.63 13.00
C ARG A 154 -0.06 2.36 12.60
N HIS A 155 -0.32 1.90 11.38
CA HIS A 155 0.32 0.69 10.82
C HIS A 155 1.79 0.91 10.49
N PRO A 156 2.25 2.06 9.94
CA PRO A 156 3.66 2.22 9.62
C PRO A 156 4.59 2.06 10.84
N PRO A 157 4.36 2.74 11.99
CA PRO A 157 5.18 2.54 13.19
C PRO A 157 5.12 1.11 13.72
N TYR A 158 3.95 0.44 13.64
CA TYR A 158 3.84 -0.97 14.02
C TYR A 158 4.76 -1.85 13.17
N THR A 159 4.67 -1.73 11.84
CA THR A 159 5.49 -2.54 10.92
C THR A 159 6.97 -2.23 11.03
N GLU A 160 7.33 -0.95 11.19
CA GLU A 160 8.71 -0.50 11.42
C GLU A 160 9.29 -1.09 12.70
N ALA A 161 8.56 -1.03 13.82
CA ALA A 161 9.00 -1.61 15.09
C ALA A 161 9.22 -3.13 14.97
N LEU A 162 8.33 -3.86 14.29
CA LEU A 162 8.53 -5.31 14.09
C LEU A 162 9.74 -5.62 13.19
N ALA A 163 9.98 -4.80 12.16
CA ALA A 163 11.15 -4.95 11.30
C ALA A 163 12.44 -4.64 12.06
N GLU A 164 12.44 -3.62 12.92
CA GLU A 164 13.55 -3.29 13.79
C GLU A 164 13.88 -4.44 14.75
N LEU A 165 12.86 -5.06 15.36
CA LEU A 165 13.02 -6.23 16.24
C LEU A 165 13.68 -7.39 15.51
N GLN A 166 13.23 -7.69 14.28
CA GLN A 166 13.82 -8.74 13.45
C GLN A 166 15.29 -8.43 13.11
N GLY A 167 15.56 -7.19 12.69
CA GLY A 167 16.92 -6.76 12.37
C GLY A 167 17.83 -6.76 13.60
N LEU A 168 17.29 -6.44 14.78
CA LEU A 168 18.00 -6.53 16.06
C LEU A 168 18.41 -7.98 16.35
N ALA A 169 17.49 -8.92 16.23
CA ALA A 169 17.79 -10.34 16.40
C ALA A 169 18.87 -10.85 15.44
N GLU A 170 18.75 -10.53 14.14
CA GLU A 170 19.73 -10.92 13.12
C GLU A 170 21.13 -10.38 13.42
N ARG A 171 21.22 -9.09 13.81
CA ARG A 171 22.48 -8.43 14.17
C ARG A 171 23.07 -8.87 15.49
N HIS A 172 22.39 -9.73 16.26
CA HIS A 172 22.92 -10.29 17.50
C HIS A 172 23.00 -11.82 17.44
N GLY A 173 22.76 -12.44 16.28
CA GLY A 173 22.91 -13.89 16.10
C GLY A 173 21.72 -14.75 16.52
N PHE A 174 20.53 -14.16 16.68
CA PHE A 174 19.30 -14.89 16.95
C PHE A 174 18.65 -15.32 15.62
N PHE A 175 19.30 -16.23 14.89
CA PHE A 175 18.87 -16.59 13.53
C PHE A 175 17.58 -17.40 13.47
N GLU A 176 17.18 -18.00 14.59
CA GLU A 176 15.90 -18.72 14.72
C GLU A 176 14.74 -17.80 15.13
N ALA A 177 15.00 -16.50 15.26
CA ALA A 177 14.00 -15.59 15.77
C ALA A 177 12.79 -15.48 14.84
N THR A 178 11.60 -15.54 15.44
CA THR A 178 10.35 -15.60 14.70
C THR A 178 9.17 -15.02 15.47
N PHE A 179 8.16 -14.59 14.70
CA PHE A 179 6.87 -14.18 15.24
C PHE A 179 5.92 -15.37 15.25
N ALA A 180 5.62 -15.90 16.44
CA ALA A 180 4.57 -16.88 16.61
C ALA A 180 3.18 -16.25 16.45
N GLN A 181 3.03 -14.98 16.85
CA GLN A 181 1.83 -14.18 16.61
C GLN A 181 2.20 -12.71 16.34
N ARG A 182 1.50 -12.07 15.41
CA ARG A 182 1.59 -10.63 15.12
C ARG A 182 0.27 -10.12 14.56
N VAL A 183 -0.69 -9.89 15.43
CA VAL A 183 -2.07 -9.58 15.05
C VAL A 183 -2.46 -8.19 15.53
N VAL A 184 -3.15 -7.45 14.67
CA VAL A 184 -3.87 -6.23 15.01
C VAL A 184 -5.35 -6.50 14.75
N GLU A 185 -6.13 -6.61 15.81
CA GLU A 185 -7.59 -6.74 15.76
C GLU A 185 -8.18 -5.33 15.83
N VAL A 186 -9.06 -4.98 14.89
CA VAL A 186 -9.67 -3.64 14.83
C VAL A 186 -11.19 -3.78 14.89
N ASP A 187 -11.79 -3.02 15.80
CA ASP A 187 -13.24 -2.80 15.87
C ASP A 187 -13.54 -1.34 15.48
N PRO A 188 -13.91 -1.08 14.21
CA PRO A 188 -14.22 0.27 13.75
C PRO A 188 -15.47 0.88 14.38
N VAL A 189 -16.40 0.04 14.87
CA VAL A 189 -17.66 0.52 15.47
C VAL A 189 -17.39 1.08 16.85
N ARG A 190 -16.50 0.42 17.61
CA ARG A 190 -16.08 0.86 18.93
C ARG A 190 -14.95 1.88 18.89
N GLY A 191 -14.23 1.98 17.78
CA GLY A 191 -13.04 2.84 17.66
C GLY A 191 -11.83 2.26 18.41
N GLU A 192 -11.80 0.93 18.59
CA GLU A 192 -10.85 0.23 19.43
C GLU A 192 -9.98 -0.72 18.59
N ALA A 193 -8.72 -0.89 18.98
CA ALA A 193 -7.82 -1.90 18.45
C ALA A 193 -7.12 -2.68 19.56
N ALA A 194 -6.87 -3.96 19.32
CA ALA A 194 -6.04 -4.81 20.17
C ALA A 194 -4.82 -5.28 19.39
N ILE A 195 -3.63 -5.07 19.96
CA ILE A 195 -2.36 -5.50 19.38
C ILE A 195 -1.83 -6.69 20.18
N LYS A 196 -1.50 -7.78 19.50
CA LYS A 196 -0.91 -8.99 20.09
C LYS A 196 0.32 -9.42 19.31
N VAL A 197 1.47 -9.39 19.96
CA VAL A 197 2.75 -9.84 19.40
C VAL A 197 3.34 -10.91 20.33
N ASP A 198 3.54 -12.13 19.81
CA ASP A 198 4.32 -13.19 20.44
C ASP A 198 5.58 -13.37 19.58
N TYR A 199 6.70 -12.93 20.13
CA TYR A 199 8.01 -13.02 19.52
C TYR A 199 8.89 -14.01 20.26
N ARG A 200 9.61 -14.84 19.53
CA ARG A 200 10.51 -15.85 20.08
C ARG A 200 11.88 -15.63 19.46
N SER A 201 12.88 -15.29 20.28
CA SER A 201 14.23 -15.05 19.77
C SER A 201 14.94 -16.34 19.36
N GLY A 202 14.58 -17.47 19.98
CA GLY A 202 15.41 -18.67 19.94
C GLY A 202 16.75 -18.45 20.65
N PRO A 203 17.69 -19.40 20.54
CA PRO A 203 19.02 -19.27 21.13
C PRO A 203 19.88 -18.30 20.34
N ARG A 204 20.80 -17.63 21.04
CA ARG A 204 21.88 -16.88 20.40
C ARG A 204 22.93 -17.83 19.85
N TYR A 205 23.23 -17.72 18.56
CA TYR A 205 24.26 -18.53 17.93
C TYR A 205 25.65 -18.08 18.38
N ARG A 206 26.60 -19.03 18.39
CA ARG A 206 28.01 -18.80 18.71
C ARG A 206 28.87 -19.13 17.50
N ILE A 207 30.02 -18.47 17.41
CA ILE A 207 31.02 -18.77 16.39
C ILE A 207 31.55 -20.18 16.64
N GLY A 208 31.40 -21.06 15.65
CA GLY A 208 31.93 -22.41 15.73
C GLY A 208 33.46 -22.45 15.63
N MET A 209 33.98 -23.64 15.34
CA MET A 209 35.39 -23.78 15.01
C MET A 209 35.71 -23.01 13.72
N ILE A 210 36.77 -22.20 13.75
CA ILE A 210 37.24 -21.45 12.58
C ILE A 210 38.20 -22.36 11.81
N ASP A 211 37.80 -22.75 10.60
CA ASP A 211 38.61 -23.51 9.66
C ASP A 211 39.12 -22.59 8.55
N PHE A 212 40.45 -22.48 8.43
CA PHE A 212 41.10 -21.64 7.43
C PHE A 212 41.27 -22.34 6.06
N GLY A 213 40.98 -23.64 5.97
CA GLY A 213 41.12 -24.45 4.76
C GLY A 213 42.54 -24.42 4.18
N GLU A 214 42.67 -24.70 2.88
CA GLU A 214 43.92 -24.50 2.14
C GLU A 214 44.11 -23.02 1.77
N ALA A 215 44.14 -22.14 2.77
CA ALA A 215 44.67 -20.81 2.56
C ALA A 215 46.16 -20.94 2.25
N GLY A 216 46.63 -20.43 1.11
CA GLY A 216 48.06 -20.41 0.75
C GLY A 216 48.94 -19.52 1.65
N PHE A 217 48.47 -19.26 2.87
CA PHE A 217 49.04 -18.40 3.90
C PHE A 217 49.34 -19.23 5.15
N ASN A 218 50.28 -18.75 5.97
CA ASN A 218 50.63 -19.40 7.23
C ASN A 218 49.46 -19.28 8.25
N GLU A 219 49.14 -20.38 8.92
CA GLU A 219 48.01 -20.47 9.86
C GLU A 219 48.19 -19.56 11.08
N ASP A 220 49.40 -19.38 11.60
CA ASP A 220 49.69 -18.47 12.72
C ASP A 220 49.40 -17.01 12.33
N LEU A 221 49.70 -16.64 11.07
CA LEU A 221 49.37 -15.31 10.54
C LEU A 221 47.85 -15.14 10.40
N MET A 222 47.15 -16.18 9.92
CA MET A 222 45.70 -16.16 9.79
C MET A 222 45.01 -16.04 11.15
N GLN A 223 45.48 -16.78 12.15
CA GLN A 223 44.99 -16.66 13.53
C GLN A 223 45.28 -15.27 14.11
N ALA A 224 46.50 -14.74 13.93
CA ALA A 224 46.87 -13.41 14.44
C ALA A 224 46.05 -12.26 13.82
N LEU A 225 45.53 -12.43 12.60
CA LEU A 225 44.68 -11.46 11.92
C LEU A 225 43.18 -11.70 12.15
N THR A 226 42.81 -12.84 12.75
CA THR A 226 41.41 -13.18 13.01
C THR A 226 40.93 -12.49 14.29
N THR A 227 39.90 -11.66 14.17
CA THR A 227 39.28 -10.96 15.31
C THR A 227 38.15 -11.78 15.96
N LEU A 228 37.91 -12.99 15.47
CA LEU A 228 36.86 -13.87 15.95
C LEU A 228 37.44 -15.00 16.81
N GLU A 229 36.86 -15.22 17.98
CA GLU A 229 37.17 -16.35 18.85
C GLU A 229 36.11 -17.45 18.70
N SER A 230 36.52 -18.71 18.80
CA SER A 230 35.57 -19.83 18.84
C SER A 230 34.75 -19.76 20.13
N GLU A 231 33.50 -20.21 20.07
CA GLU A 231 32.51 -20.19 21.15
C GLU A 231 32.07 -18.79 21.61
N GLN A 232 32.61 -17.70 21.06
CA GLN A 232 32.08 -16.37 21.37
C GLN A 232 30.65 -16.20 20.78
N PRO A 233 29.78 -15.41 21.42
CA PRO A 233 28.47 -15.06 20.84
C PRO A 233 28.64 -14.41 19.46
N TYR A 234 27.73 -14.73 18.54
CA TYR A 234 27.68 -14.05 17.26
C TYR A 234 27.37 -12.56 17.49
N LEU A 235 28.14 -11.71 16.80
CA LEU A 235 28.13 -10.26 16.97
C LEU A 235 26.79 -9.67 16.56
#